data_AF-A0A117KDW4-F1
#
_entry.id   AF-A0A117KDW4-F1
#
_cell.length_a   1.000
_cell.length_b   1.000
_cell.length_c   1.000
_cell.angle_alpha   90.00
_cell.angle_beta   90.00
_cell.angle_gamma   90.00
#
_symmetry.space_group_name_H-M   'P 1'
#
loop_
_entity.id
_entity.type
_entity.pdbx_description
1 polymer ?
#
loop_
_entity_poly.entity_id
_entity_poly.type
_entity_poly.pdbx_seq_one_letter_code
_entity_poly.pdbx_strand_id
1 'polypeptide(L)' 'MKNLRKLKIHTKHQPSTHKSTTIPVIKLQGKWLSKLGFKEGQMVNIEQKKNKLIITINKEKN' A
#
# COMPACT_ATOMS: atom_id res chain seq x y z
N MET A 1 11.93 -18.94 5.98
CA MET A 1 12.58 -17.66 5.63
C MET A 1 11.55 -16.53 5.66
N LYS A 2 11.83 -15.43 6.35
CA LYS A 2 10.90 -14.28 6.42
C LYS A 2 11.10 -13.45 5.16
N ASN A 3 10.10 -13.38 4.27
CA ASN A 3 10.14 -12.55 3.08
C ASN A 3 10.02 -11.06 3.46
N LEU A 4 11.12 -10.47 3.94
CA LEU A 4 11.16 -9.09 4.39
C LEU A 4 11.70 -8.20 3.26
N ARG A 5 10.89 -7.24 2.82
CA ARG A 5 11.28 -6.25 1.81
C ARG A 5 11.33 -4.88 2.48
N LYS A 6 12.45 -4.18 2.30
CA LYS A 6 12.59 -2.78 2.73
C LYS A 6 12.14 -1.89 1.57
N LEU A 7 11.23 -0.98 1.84
CA LEU A 7 10.73 0.00 0.86
C LEU A 7 11.02 1.40 1.39
N LYS A 8 11.36 2.32 0.48
CA LYS A 8 11.51 3.73 0.80
C LYS A 8 10.14 4.41 0.72
N ILE A 9 9.84 5.25 1.72
CA ILE A 9 8.69 6.16 1.63
C ILE A 9 9.07 7.25 0.62
N HIS A 10 8.31 7.35 -0.45
CA HIS A 10 8.47 8.38 -1.44
C HIS A 10 7.55 9.55 -1.12
N THR A 11 7.85 10.67 -1.73
CA THR A 11 7.07 11.88 -1.59
C THR A 11 6.30 12.13 -2.87
N LYS A 12 5.00 12.42 -2.78
CA LYS A 12 4.19 12.82 -3.92
C LYS A 12 3.68 14.24 -3.70
N HIS A 13 3.92 15.11 -4.68
CA HIS A 13 3.32 16.43 -4.72
C HIS A 13 1.87 16.28 -5.17
N GLN A 14 0.95 16.70 -4.30
CA GLN A 14 -0.46 16.75 -4.60
C GLN A 14 -0.84 18.21 -4.80
N PRO A 15 -1.13 18.63 -6.05
CA PRO A 15 -1.63 19.98 -6.29
C PRO A 15 -3.00 20.08 -5.62
N SER A 16 -3.16 21.04 -4.72
CA SER A 16 -4.48 21.49 -4.25
C SER A 16 -4.73 22.90 -4.81
N THR A 17 -6.00 23.23 -5.00
CA THR A 17 -6.50 24.48 -5.60
C THR A 17 -5.95 25.74 -4.93
N HIS A 18 -5.50 25.66 -3.67
CA HIS A 18 -4.90 26.79 -2.95
C HIS A 18 -3.43 26.60 -2.56
N LYS A 19 -2.92 25.37 -2.39
CA LYS A 19 -1.51 25.10 -2.00
C LYS A 19 -1.03 23.75 -2.54
N SER A 20 0.27 23.62 -2.83
CA SER A 20 0.88 22.31 -3.12
C SER A 20 1.20 21.60 -1.81
N THR A 21 0.54 20.47 -1.54
CA THR A 21 0.80 19.67 -0.35
C THR A 21 1.64 18.46 -0.71
N THR A 22 2.59 18.15 0.16
CA THR A 22 3.56 17.09 -0.02
C THR A 22 3.14 15.91 0.85
N ILE A 23 2.72 14.80 0.23
CA ILE A 23 2.21 13.62 0.94
C ILE A 23 3.19 12.43 0.87
N PRO A 24 3.34 11.65 1.95
CA PRO A 24 4.11 10.41 1.90
C PRO A 24 3.36 9.31 1.15
N VAL A 25 4.08 8.53 0.33
CA VAL A 25 3.56 7.43 -0.48
C VAL A 25 4.45 6.21 -0.35
N ILE A 26 3.84 5.08 -0.03
CA ILE A 26 4.48 3.75 -0.08
C ILE A 26 4.05 3.08 -1.38
N LYS A 27 5.03 2.70 -2.23
CA LYS A 27 4.77 1.99 -3.48
C LYS A 27 5.05 0.50 -3.30
N LEU A 28 3.99 -0.29 -3.20
CA LEU A 28 4.07 -1.75 -3.23
C LEU A 28 3.95 -2.18 -4.70
N GLN A 29 5.04 -2.64 -5.30
CA GLN A 29 5.06 -3.10 -6.69
C GLN A 29 5.94 -4.33 -6.88
N GLY A 30 5.57 -5.19 -7.83
CA GLY A 30 6.36 -6.33 -8.29
C GLY A 30 5.61 -7.67 -8.29
N LYS A 31 6.14 -8.64 -9.03
CA LYS A 31 5.57 -9.99 -9.23
C LYS A 31 5.29 -10.75 -7.91
N TRP A 32 5.93 -10.34 -6.81
CA TRP A 32 5.74 -10.94 -5.49
C TRP A 32 4.36 -10.64 -4.89
N LEU A 33 3.71 -9.52 -5.25
CA LEU A 33 2.35 -9.21 -4.80
C LEU A 33 1.34 -10.22 -5.34
N SER A 34 1.44 -10.53 -6.64
CA SER A 34 0.63 -11.54 -7.29
C SER A 34 0.84 -12.94 -6.68
N LYS A 35 2.10 -13.30 -6.37
CA LYS A 35 2.43 -14.56 -5.66
C LYS A 35 1.84 -14.64 -4.24
N LEU A 36 1.63 -13.50 -3.58
CA LEU A 36 0.96 -13.43 -2.27
C LEU A 36 -0.58 -13.45 -2.38
N GLY A 37 -1.11 -13.42 -3.60
CA GLY A 37 -2.55 -13.43 -3.86
C GLY A 37 -3.17 -12.05 -4.02
N PHE A 38 -2.40 -10.97 -3.98
CA PHE A 38 -2.91 -9.62 -4.32
C PHE A 38 -3.05 -9.52 -5.84
N LYS A 39 -4.29 -9.56 -6.31
CA LYS A 39 -4.65 -9.42 -7.72
C LYS A 39 -5.25 -8.04 -8.00
N GLU A 40 -5.14 -7.63 -9.25
CA GLU A 40 -5.79 -6.40 -9.74
C GLU A 40 -7.31 -6.51 -9.59
N GLY A 41 -7.95 -5.39 -9.26
CA GLY A 41 -9.40 -5.34 -9.01
C GLY A 41 -9.86 -5.81 -7.63
N GLN A 42 -8.98 -6.37 -6.79
CA GLN A 42 -9.34 -6.75 -5.42
C GLN A 42 -9.30 -5.56 -4.47
N MET A 43 -10.25 -5.52 -3.54
CA MET A 43 -10.22 -4.60 -2.41
C MET A 43 -9.30 -5.15 -1.31
N VAL A 44 -8.54 -4.25 -0.70
CA VAL A 44 -7.67 -4.57 0.44
C VAL A 44 -8.09 -3.73 1.64
N ASN A 45 -8.10 -4.35 2.81
CA ASN A 45 -8.31 -3.69 4.08
C ASN A 45 -6.95 -3.28 4.64
N ILE A 46 -6.83 -2.02 5.07
CA ILE A 46 -5.62 -1.48 5.68
C ILE A 46 -5.94 -1.09 7.11
N GLU A 47 -5.49 -1.91 8.07
CA GLU A 47 -5.53 -1.55 9.47
C GLU A 47 -4.33 -0.67 9.82
N GLN A 48 -4.61 0.46 10.49
CA GLN A 48 -3.61 1.43 10.91
C GLN A 48 -3.40 1.33 12.42
N LYS A 49 -2.15 1.07 12.83
CA LYS A 49 -1.70 1.10 14.23
C LYS A 49 -0.44 1.96 14.33
N LYS A 50 -0.07 2.36 15.54
CA LYS A 50 1.16 3.14 15.77
C LYS A 50 2.36 2.41 15.15
N ASN A 51 3.02 3.05 14.18
CA ASN A 51 4.17 2.54 13.42
C ASN A 51 3.94 1.22 12.66
N LYS A 52 2.68 0.83 12.40
CA LYS A 52 2.37 -0.45 11.76
C LYS A 52 1.15 -0.33 10.86
N LEU A 53 1.30 -0.82 9.63
CA LEU A 53 0.21 -1.04 8.69
C LEU A 53 0.05 -2.53 8.49
N ILE A 54 -1.18 -3.04 8.60
CA ILE A 54 -1.52 -4.43 8.27
C ILE A 54 -2.43 -4.38 7.06
N ILE A 55 -1.97 -4.96 5.95
CA ILE A 55 -2.70 -5.00 4.68
C ILE A 55 -3.21 -6.42 4.48
N THR A 56 -4.53 -6.56 4.37
CA THR A 56 -5.20 -7.84 4.23
C THR A 56 -6.12 -7.80 3.02
N ILE A 57 -6.15 -8.88 2.23
CA ILE A 57 -7.06 -8.99 1.09
C ILE A 57 -8.47 -9.17 1.63
N ASN A 58 -9.41 -8.33 1.20
CA ASN A 58 -10.81 -8.53 1.53
C ASN A 58 -11.33 -9.69 0.68
N LYS A 59 -11.52 -10.85 1.31
CA LYS A 59 -12.18 -11.99 0.67
C LYS A 59 -13.67 -11.79 0.82
N GLU A 60 -14.25 -10.87 0.07
CA GLU A 60 -15.68 -10.97 -0.22
C GLU A 60 -15.87 -12.24 -1.05
N LYS A 61 -16.24 -13.33 -0.36
CA LYS A 61 -16.76 -14.53 -0.98
C LYS A 61 -18.14 -14.16 -1.54
N ASN A 62 -18.23 -13.96 -2.85
CA ASN A 62 -19.42 -14.36 -3.59
C ASN A 62 -19.22 -15.79 -4.05
#